data_AF-A0A831WQF0-F1
#
_entry.id   AF-A0A831WQF0-F1
#
_cell.length_a   1.000
_cell.length_b   1.000
_cell.length_c   1.000
_cell.angle_alpha   90.00
_cell.angle_beta   90.00
_cell.angle_gamma   90.00
#
_symmetry.space_group_name_H-M   'P 1'
#
loop_
_entity.id
_entity.type
_entity.pdbx_description
1 polymer ?
#
loop_
_entity_poly.entity_id
_entity_poly.type
_entity_poly.pdbx_seq_one_letter_code
_entity_poly.pdbx_strand_id
1 'polypeptide(L)'
;MKQYEAVIKTMEENGGYATLKYLYENALKVPGVEWKTKTPYASIRRIVQDSRFFFKIRPGLWALKSYKDKLPSNIIKMIEESKKPIEQTFTHYYYQGIIAEIGNLHNFQVYIPSQDRNKPFLDKKLRDVITLEKLPNFTYDTIIKNIKSIDVIWMNERGFPYAVFEVEHSTNFKNSLNKFFELIDFYTKMVIVSDKQRRRQFESIINSTIYREIKNRVIFYDYESLEKYYSNPFQFKHFI
;
A
#
# COMPACT_ATOMS: atom_id res chain seq x y z
N MET A 1 25.38 3.59 21.34
CA MET A 1 24.86 2.63 20.33
C MET A 1 25.01 3.23 18.94
N LYS A 2 25.43 2.44 17.95
CA LYS A 2 25.51 2.89 16.55
C LYS A 2 24.12 2.90 15.91
N GLN A 3 23.91 3.74 14.89
CA GLN A 3 22.60 3.88 14.24
C GLN A 3 22.06 2.58 13.65
N TYR A 4 22.92 1.74 13.05
CA TYR A 4 22.45 0.45 12.51
C TYR A 4 22.06 -0.53 13.61
N GLU A 5 22.70 -0.49 14.79
CA GLU A 5 22.34 -1.32 15.94
C GLU A 5 20.95 -0.93 16.46
N ALA A 6 20.61 0.37 16.47
CA ALA A 6 19.28 0.82 16.82
C ALA A 6 18.20 0.31 15.84
N VAL A 7 18.50 0.30 14.53
CA VAL A 7 17.59 -0.26 13.51
C VAL A 7 17.43 -1.77 13.68
N ILE A 8 18.53 -2.50 13.92
CA ILE A 8 18.47 -3.95 14.20
C ILE A 8 17.60 -4.22 15.43
N LYS A 9 17.88 -3.55 16.56
CA LYS A 9 17.11 -3.70 17.80
C LYS A 9 15.62 -3.45 17.59
N THR A 10 15.28 -2.39 16.86
CA THR A 10 13.89 -2.05 16.53
C THR A 10 13.19 -3.16 15.73
N MET A 11 13.91 -3.81 14.80
CA MET A 11 13.37 -4.93 14.04
C MET A 11 13.28 -6.21 14.87
N GLU A 12 14.25 -6.49 15.74
CA GLU A 12 14.20 -7.65 16.65
C GLU A 12 12.98 -7.58 17.57
N GLU A 13 12.70 -6.40 18.14
CA GLU A 13 11.50 -6.14 18.94
C GLU A 13 10.20 -6.27 18.13
N ASN A 14 10.27 -6.13 16.79
CA ASN A 14 9.14 -6.27 15.85
C ASN A 14 9.13 -7.62 15.11
N GLY A 15 9.72 -8.67 15.69
CA GLY A 15 9.69 -10.03 15.11
C GLY A 15 10.60 -10.23 13.89
N GLY A 16 11.60 -9.37 13.72
CA GLY A 16 12.65 -9.50 12.71
C GLY A 16 12.38 -8.81 11.37
N TYR A 17 11.28 -8.07 11.23
CA TYR A 17 10.92 -7.36 10.01
C TYR A 17 10.20 -6.04 10.33
N ALA A 18 10.20 -5.08 9.42
CA ALA A 18 9.52 -3.81 9.63
C ALA A 18 9.29 -3.06 8.31
N THR A 19 8.22 -2.25 8.28
CA THR A 19 8.04 -1.20 7.26
C THR A 19 8.97 -0.02 7.55
N LEU A 20 9.29 0.78 6.54
CA LEU A 20 10.04 2.03 6.74
C LEU A 20 9.29 3.00 7.65
N LYS A 21 7.94 3.05 7.57
CA LYS A 21 7.11 3.84 8.49
C LYS A 21 7.36 3.44 9.94
N TYR A 22 7.27 2.15 10.25
CA TYR A 22 7.52 1.63 11.60
C TYR A 22 8.93 1.97 12.09
N LEU A 23 9.94 1.84 11.23
CA LEU A 23 11.32 2.20 11.58
C LEU A 23 11.48 3.70 11.85
N TYR A 24 10.84 4.57 11.07
CA TYR A 24 10.91 6.02 11.31
C TYR A 24 10.25 6.41 12.63
N GLU A 25 9.16 5.74 12.99
CA GLU A 25 8.42 5.99 14.22
C GLU A 25 9.14 5.46 15.47
N ASN A 26 9.93 4.38 15.36
CA ASN A 26 10.45 3.66 16.53
C ASN A 26 11.98 3.67 16.65
N ALA A 27 12.74 3.61 15.54
CA ALA A 27 14.21 3.53 15.62
C ALA A 27 14.85 4.81 16.15
N LEU A 28 14.18 5.96 16.02
CA LEU A 28 14.62 7.23 16.58
C LEU A 28 14.44 7.32 18.10
N LYS A 29 13.58 6.47 18.67
CA LYS A 29 13.25 6.46 20.10
C LYS A 29 14.15 5.51 20.91
N VAL A 30 15.00 4.72 20.25
CA VAL A 30 15.90 3.78 20.91
C VAL A 30 16.88 4.54 21.82
N PRO A 31 16.99 4.23 23.12
CA PRO A 31 17.91 4.94 24.02
C PRO A 31 19.38 4.78 23.62
N GLY A 32 20.17 5.84 23.77
CA GLY A 32 21.63 5.80 23.60
C GLY A 32 22.14 5.75 22.15
N VAL A 33 21.27 6.01 21.16
CA VAL A 33 21.66 6.27 19.77
C VAL A 33 21.68 7.77 19.50
N GLU A 34 22.65 8.22 18.71
CA GLU A 34 22.76 9.62 18.30
C GLU A 34 22.55 9.75 16.78
N TRP A 35 21.52 10.49 16.37
CA TRP A 35 21.18 10.76 14.98
C TRP A 35 21.73 12.13 14.55
N LYS A 36 23.04 12.19 14.28
CA LYS A 36 23.76 13.44 13.94
C LYS A 36 23.34 14.12 12.63
N THR A 37 22.43 13.53 11.85
CA THR A 37 22.06 14.02 10.52
C THR A 37 20.78 14.86 10.59
N LYS A 38 20.65 15.86 9.71
CA LYS A 38 19.41 16.63 9.54
C LYS A 38 18.27 15.78 8.94
N THR A 39 18.58 14.58 8.46
CA THR A 39 17.65 13.68 7.74
C THR A 39 17.74 12.25 8.27
N PRO A 40 17.34 12.00 9.53
CA PRO A 40 17.47 10.68 10.16
C PRO A 40 16.75 9.58 9.38
N TYR A 41 15.62 9.88 8.73
CA TYR A 41 14.92 8.94 7.84
C TYR A 41 15.74 8.54 6.60
N ALA A 42 16.55 9.45 6.06
CA ALA A 42 17.47 9.11 4.97
C ALA A 42 18.58 8.16 5.46
N SER A 43 19.07 8.37 6.67
CA SER A 43 20.01 7.46 7.33
C SER A 43 19.40 6.07 7.51
N ILE A 44 18.16 5.95 8.00
CA ILE A 44 17.46 4.66 8.13
C ILE A 44 17.33 3.96 6.77
N ARG A 45 16.89 4.68 5.72
CA ARG A 45 16.80 4.12 4.35
C ARG A 45 18.13 3.60 3.83
N ARG A 46 19.24 4.27 4.16
CA ARG A 46 20.58 3.82 3.78
C ARG A 46 21.03 2.61 4.60
N ILE A 47 20.69 2.56 5.89
CA ILE A 47 21.06 1.47 6.80
C ILE A 47 20.42 0.14 6.37
N VAL A 48 19.11 0.13 6.09
CA VAL A 48 18.41 -1.11 5.71
C VAL A 48 18.89 -1.70 4.38
N GLN A 49 19.65 -0.96 3.58
CA GLN A 49 20.28 -1.45 2.35
C GLN A 49 21.59 -2.21 2.62
N ASP A 50 22.10 -2.23 3.85
CA ASP A 50 23.30 -2.99 4.20
C ASP A 50 23.00 -4.49 4.16
N SER A 51 23.41 -5.11 3.05
CA SER A 51 23.17 -6.52 2.76
C SER A 51 23.89 -7.46 3.74
N ARG A 52 24.76 -6.99 4.64
CA ARG A 52 25.32 -7.85 5.69
C ARG A 52 24.27 -8.24 6.72
N PHE A 53 23.30 -7.36 6.98
CA PHE A 53 22.33 -7.54 8.06
C PHE A 53 20.89 -7.66 7.57
N PHE A 54 20.55 -7.01 6.45
CA PHE A 54 19.16 -6.86 6.00
C PHE A 54 18.91 -7.46 4.62
N PHE A 55 17.64 -7.70 4.31
CA PHE A 55 17.17 -7.96 2.96
C PHE A 55 15.80 -7.32 2.72
N LYS A 56 15.54 -6.93 1.47
CA LYS A 56 14.28 -6.31 1.04
C LYS A 56 13.24 -7.40 0.79
N ILE A 57 12.04 -7.24 1.35
CA ILE A 57 10.88 -8.09 1.04
C ILE A 57 10.06 -7.43 -0.08
N ARG A 58 9.69 -6.16 0.10
CA ARG A 58 8.98 -5.32 -0.88
C ARG A 58 9.49 -3.88 -0.80
N PRO A 59 9.16 -3.00 -1.76
CA PRO A 59 9.24 -1.55 -1.53
C PRO A 59 8.73 -1.22 -0.11
N GLY A 60 9.52 -0.47 0.66
CA GLY A 60 9.17 -0.10 2.03
C GLY A 60 9.24 -1.20 3.11
N LEU A 61 9.29 -2.50 2.78
CA LEU A 61 9.27 -3.62 3.74
C LEU A 61 10.61 -4.39 3.75
N TRP A 62 11.22 -4.48 4.92
CA TRP A 62 12.56 -5.06 5.11
C TRP A 62 12.58 -6.09 6.25
N ALA A 63 13.57 -6.99 6.24
CA ALA A 63 13.78 -7.97 7.30
C ALA A 63 15.26 -8.20 7.62
N LEU A 64 15.52 -8.69 8.83
CA LEU A 64 16.83 -9.12 9.30
C LEU A 64 17.18 -10.49 8.72
N LYS A 65 18.41 -10.63 8.21
CA LYS A 65 18.94 -11.92 7.74
C LYS A 65 18.96 -12.98 8.83
N SER A 66 19.23 -12.60 10.08
CA SER A 66 19.23 -13.51 11.25
C SER A 66 17.83 -14.05 11.61
N TYR A 67 16.77 -13.45 11.09
CA TYR A 67 15.38 -13.85 11.35
C TYR A 67 14.73 -14.59 10.18
N LYS A 68 15.47 -14.86 9.09
CA LYS A 68 14.90 -15.41 7.85
C LYS A 68 14.01 -16.64 8.07
N ASP A 69 14.42 -17.55 8.96
CA ASP A 69 13.71 -18.80 9.26
C ASP A 69 12.68 -18.66 10.40
N LYS A 70 12.54 -17.46 10.97
CA LYS A 70 11.63 -17.12 12.07
C LYS A 70 10.51 -16.16 11.64
N LEU A 71 10.50 -15.75 10.37
CA LEU A 71 9.51 -14.82 9.85
C LEU A 71 8.11 -15.46 9.83
N PRO A 72 7.04 -14.66 10.02
CA PRO A 72 5.67 -15.15 9.87
C PRO A 72 5.41 -15.79 8.50
N SER A 73 4.53 -16.79 8.46
CA SER A 73 4.27 -17.59 7.25
C SER A 73 3.77 -16.76 6.05
N ASN A 74 2.98 -15.72 6.27
CA ASN A 74 2.55 -14.80 5.22
C ASN A 74 3.71 -13.94 4.66
N ILE A 75 4.67 -13.55 5.50
CA ILE A 75 5.88 -12.84 5.05
C ILE A 75 6.78 -13.77 4.23
N ILE A 76 6.95 -15.02 4.68
CA ILE A 76 7.68 -16.06 3.91
C ILE A 76 7.03 -16.24 2.54
N LYS A 77 5.70 -16.39 2.49
CA LYS A 77 4.95 -16.51 1.23
C LYS A 77 5.17 -15.28 0.34
N MET A 78 5.11 -14.05 0.85
CA MET A 78 5.45 -12.85 0.06
C MET A 78 6.86 -12.94 -0.55
N ILE A 79 7.86 -13.40 0.20
CA ILE A 79 9.23 -13.56 -0.33
C ILE A 79 9.27 -14.60 -1.46
N GLU A 80 8.48 -15.66 -1.37
CA GLU A 80 8.34 -16.67 -2.42
C GLU A 80 7.61 -16.13 -3.66
N GLU A 81 6.56 -15.32 -3.48
CA GLU A 81 5.81 -14.67 -4.58
C GLU A 81 6.71 -13.78 -5.44
N SER A 82 7.71 -13.10 -4.85
CA SER A 82 8.65 -12.29 -5.65
C SER A 82 9.48 -13.10 -6.65
N LYS A 83 9.52 -14.43 -6.49
CA LYS A 83 10.19 -15.34 -7.43
C LYS A 83 9.23 -15.90 -8.50
N LYS A 84 7.91 -15.70 -8.34
CA LYS A 84 6.86 -16.23 -9.21
C LYS A 84 5.91 -15.10 -9.66
N PRO A 85 6.03 -14.60 -10.90
CA PRO A 85 5.25 -13.45 -11.38
C PRO A 85 3.72 -13.62 -11.35
N ILE A 86 3.23 -14.86 -11.33
CA ILE A 86 1.82 -15.21 -11.61
C ILE A 86 0.96 -15.20 -10.33
N GLU A 87 1.56 -15.42 -9.16
CA GLU A 87 0.86 -15.52 -7.87
C GLU A 87 1.41 -14.46 -6.90
N GLN A 88 0.85 -13.25 -6.94
CA GLN A 88 1.25 -12.13 -6.05
C GLN A 88 0.10 -11.70 -5.12
N THR A 89 -0.64 -12.69 -4.62
CA THR A 89 -1.84 -12.50 -3.80
C THR A 89 -1.51 -11.82 -2.46
N PHE A 90 -0.43 -12.22 -1.79
CA PHE A 90 -0.01 -11.59 -0.54
C PHE A 90 0.53 -10.17 -0.77
N THR A 91 1.15 -9.94 -1.92
CA THR A 91 1.58 -8.59 -2.31
C THR A 91 0.37 -7.68 -2.56
N HIS A 92 -0.69 -8.20 -3.18
CA HIS A 92 -1.96 -7.49 -3.36
C HIS A 92 -2.56 -7.06 -2.03
N TYR A 93 -2.70 -8.00 -1.09
CA TYR A 93 -3.20 -7.70 0.26
C TYR A 93 -2.31 -6.72 1.02
N TYR A 94 -0.99 -6.81 0.84
CA TYR A 94 -0.06 -5.87 1.45
C TYR A 94 -0.35 -4.43 0.99
N TYR A 95 -0.45 -4.17 -0.31
CA TYR A 95 -0.72 -2.81 -0.79
C TYR A 95 -2.15 -2.34 -0.51
N GLN A 96 -3.15 -3.22 -0.50
CA GLN A 96 -4.49 -2.87 0.01
C GLN A 96 -4.41 -2.32 1.45
N GLY A 97 -3.64 -2.98 2.32
CA GLY A 97 -3.45 -2.55 3.71
C GLY A 97 -2.70 -1.21 3.83
N ILE A 98 -1.66 -1.01 3.02
CA ILE A 98 -0.92 0.27 2.96
C ILE A 98 -1.84 1.42 2.53
N ILE A 99 -2.64 1.23 1.47
CA ILE A 99 -3.60 2.23 1.00
C ILE A 99 -4.66 2.50 2.08
N ALA A 100 -5.15 1.47 2.77
CA ALA A 100 -6.09 1.65 3.87
C ALA A 100 -5.50 2.49 5.02
N GLU A 101 -4.28 2.20 5.45
CA GLU A 101 -3.62 3.00 6.47
C GLU A 101 -3.37 4.45 6.04
N ILE A 102 -3.02 4.69 4.77
CA ILE A 102 -2.93 6.07 4.25
C ILE A 102 -4.28 6.77 4.34
N GLY A 103 -5.37 6.10 3.97
CA GLY A 103 -6.72 6.67 4.05
C GLY A 103 -7.08 7.11 5.48
N ASN A 104 -6.78 6.25 6.47
CA ASN A 104 -6.99 6.56 7.88
C ASN A 104 -6.13 7.74 8.35
N LEU A 105 -4.87 7.83 7.90
CA LEU A 105 -3.99 8.96 8.21
C LEU A 105 -4.54 10.31 7.71
N HIS A 106 -5.35 10.29 6.65
CA HIS A 106 -6.03 11.46 6.09
C HIS A 106 -7.47 11.63 6.56
N ASN A 107 -7.87 10.91 7.61
CA ASN A 107 -9.22 10.95 8.20
C ASN A 107 -10.35 10.55 7.21
N PHE A 108 -10.04 9.77 6.18
CA PHE A 108 -11.09 9.16 5.36
C PHE A 108 -11.70 7.95 6.07
N GLN A 109 -12.97 7.69 5.77
CA GLN A 109 -13.58 6.41 6.09
C GLN A 109 -13.15 5.39 5.02
N VAL A 110 -12.53 4.30 5.43
CA VAL A 110 -11.88 3.33 4.56
C VAL A 110 -12.70 2.06 4.51
N TYR A 111 -13.08 1.66 3.30
CA TYR A 111 -13.76 0.41 2.99
C TYR A 111 -12.84 -0.52 2.20
N ILE A 112 -12.84 -1.79 2.58
CA ILE A 112 -12.30 -2.92 1.82
C ILE A 112 -13.43 -3.95 1.61
N PRO A 113 -13.53 -4.61 0.44
CA PRO A 113 -14.52 -5.63 0.17
C PRO A 113 -14.50 -6.78 1.19
N SER A 114 -15.68 -7.32 1.51
CA SER A 114 -15.82 -8.35 2.54
C SER A 114 -15.00 -9.62 2.27
N GLN A 115 -14.77 -9.98 1.00
CA GLN A 115 -13.95 -11.14 0.64
C GLN A 115 -12.47 -10.99 1.01
N ASP A 116 -11.99 -9.75 1.16
CA ASP A 116 -10.58 -9.45 1.43
C ASP A 116 -10.31 -9.10 2.89
N ARG A 117 -11.32 -8.73 3.68
CA ARG A 117 -11.17 -8.31 5.08
C ARG A 117 -10.41 -9.29 5.98
N ASN A 118 -10.54 -10.59 5.74
CA ASN A 118 -9.86 -11.62 6.54
C ASN A 118 -8.46 -11.97 6.03
N LYS A 119 -8.02 -11.35 4.93
CA LYS A 119 -6.72 -11.60 4.32
C LYS A 119 -5.60 -10.96 5.16
N PRO A 120 -4.41 -11.58 5.17
CA PRO A 120 -3.32 -11.13 6.03
C PRO A 120 -2.69 -9.84 5.51
N PHE A 121 -2.36 -8.95 6.44
CA PHE A 121 -1.62 -7.72 6.23
C PHE A 121 -0.61 -7.57 7.36
N LEU A 122 0.68 -7.83 7.07
CA LEU A 122 1.75 -7.91 8.08
C LEU A 122 1.39 -8.89 9.22
N ASP A 123 1.38 -8.45 10.46
CA ASP A 123 1.00 -9.22 11.66
C ASP A 123 -0.50 -9.17 11.97
N LYS A 124 -1.29 -8.42 11.18
CA LYS A 124 -2.74 -8.20 11.35
C LYS A 124 -3.53 -8.64 10.10
N LYS A 125 -4.83 -8.35 10.08
CA LYS A 125 -5.72 -8.57 8.92
C LYS A 125 -6.14 -7.24 8.31
N LEU A 126 -6.64 -7.28 7.07
CA LEU A 126 -7.17 -6.08 6.41
C LEU A 126 -8.36 -5.46 7.14
N ARG A 127 -9.19 -6.26 7.83
CA ARG A 127 -10.24 -5.76 8.73
C ARG A 127 -9.69 -4.81 9.80
N ASP A 128 -8.47 -5.01 10.27
CA ASP A 128 -7.93 -4.24 11.38
C ASP A 128 -7.48 -2.82 10.95
N VAL A 129 -7.59 -2.51 9.65
CA VAL A 129 -7.25 -1.20 9.07
C VAL A 129 -8.39 -0.55 8.29
N ILE A 130 -9.61 -1.09 8.32
CA ILE A 130 -10.79 -0.41 7.78
C ILE A 130 -11.47 0.43 8.86
N THR A 131 -12.20 1.45 8.44
CA THR A 131 -13.06 2.26 9.31
C THR A 131 -14.52 2.25 8.86
N LEU A 132 -14.83 1.54 7.76
CA LEU A 132 -16.18 1.42 7.20
C LEU A 132 -16.50 -0.03 6.78
N GLU A 133 -17.42 -0.68 7.49
CA GLU A 133 -17.82 -2.06 7.22
C GLU A 133 -18.80 -2.20 6.03
N LYS A 134 -19.52 -1.14 5.66
CA LYS A 134 -20.47 -1.15 4.53
C LYS A 134 -20.47 0.19 3.82
N LEU A 135 -20.51 0.18 2.49
CA LEU A 135 -20.68 1.39 1.70
C LEU A 135 -22.06 2.03 1.96
N PRO A 136 -22.13 3.36 2.12
CA PRO A 136 -23.40 4.07 2.17
C PRO A 136 -24.10 4.00 0.80
N ASN A 137 -25.42 4.10 0.81
CA ASN A 137 -26.23 4.15 -0.41
C ASN A 137 -26.22 5.58 -0.99
N PHE A 138 -25.05 6.04 -1.45
CA PHE A 138 -24.88 7.40 -1.98
C PHE A 138 -25.37 7.56 -3.43
N THR A 139 -25.79 6.46 -4.07
CA THR A 139 -26.27 6.39 -5.45
C THR A 139 -27.13 5.13 -5.65
N TYR A 140 -27.50 4.83 -6.90
CA TYR A 140 -28.28 3.65 -7.29
C TYR A 140 -27.62 2.33 -6.87
N ASP A 141 -28.46 1.37 -6.47
CA ASP A 141 -28.03 0.05 -6.00
C ASP A 141 -27.18 -0.71 -7.03
N THR A 142 -27.44 -0.51 -8.33
CA THR A 142 -26.66 -1.12 -9.41
C THR A 142 -25.21 -0.65 -9.40
N ILE A 143 -24.98 0.66 -9.27
CA ILE A 143 -23.64 1.25 -9.18
C ILE A 143 -22.95 0.77 -7.91
N ILE A 144 -23.62 0.84 -6.75
CA ILE A 144 -23.08 0.35 -5.47
C ILE A 144 -22.66 -1.12 -5.58
N LYS A 145 -23.48 -1.96 -6.22
CA LYS A 145 -23.20 -3.39 -6.43
C LYS A 145 -21.95 -3.62 -7.27
N ASN A 146 -21.68 -2.76 -8.25
CA ASN A 146 -20.51 -2.88 -9.12
C ASN A 146 -19.24 -2.43 -8.39
N ILE A 147 -19.27 -1.27 -7.74
CA ILE A 147 -18.11 -0.68 -7.08
C ILE A 147 -17.72 -1.35 -5.76
N LYS A 148 -18.63 -2.11 -5.10
CA LYS A 148 -18.32 -2.79 -3.83
C LYS A 148 -17.15 -3.77 -3.90
N SER A 149 -16.76 -4.14 -5.12
CA SER A 149 -15.66 -5.05 -5.46
C SER A 149 -14.33 -4.33 -5.74
N ILE A 150 -14.31 -3.00 -5.63
CA ILE A 150 -13.07 -2.21 -5.70
C ILE A 150 -12.25 -2.47 -4.45
N ASP A 151 -10.96 -2.72 -4.64
CA ASP A 151 -10.04 -3.18 -3.60
C ASP A 151 -10.01 -2.28 -2.35
N VAL A 152 -9.91 -0.96 -2.55
CA VAL A 152 -9.99 0.02 -1.45
C VAL A 152 -10.79 1.24 -1.89
N ILE A 153 -11.69 1.71 -1.02
CA ILE A 153 -12.46 2.93 -1.24
C ILE A 153 -12.27 3.84 -0.04
N TRP A 154 -11.94 5.10 -0.31
CA TRP A 154 -11.92 6.17 0.67
C TRP A 154 -13.18 7.00 0.51
N MET A 155 -13.99 7.06 1.56
CA MET A 155 -15.19 7.89 1.65
C MET A 155 -14.86 9.17 2.42
N ASN A 156 -15.35 10.30 1.92
CA ASN A 156 -15.31 11.55 2.66
C ASN A 156 -16.36 11.58 3.78
N GLU A 157 -16.29 12.61 4.63
CA GLU A 157 -17.22 12.83 5.76
C GLU A 157 -18.70 12.91 5.35
N ARG A 158 -18.99 13.25 4.09
CA ARG A 158 -20.35 13.34 3.56
C ARG A 158 -20.89 11.99 3.05
N GLY A 159 -20.09 10.92 3.13
CA GLY A 159 -20.46 9.59 2.65
C GLY A 159 -20.36 9.42 1.13
N PHE A 160 -19.57 10.24 0.44
CA PHE A 160 -19.28 10.07 -1.00
C PHE A 160 -17.86 9.55 -1.24
N PRO A 161 -17.62 8.77 -2.30
CA PRO A 161 -16.29 8.26 -2.62
C PRO A 161 -15.34 9.40 -3.01
N TYR A 162 -14.33 9.64 -2.18
CA TYR A 162 -13.25 10.58 -2.47
C TYR A 162 -12.24 9.98 -3.45
N ALA A 163 -11.81 8.74 -3.18
CA ALA A 163 -10.87 8.02 -4.01
C ALA A 163 -11.18 6.51 -4.03
N VAL A 164 -10.89 5.89 -5.17
CA VAL A 164 -10.99 4.45 -5.37
C VAL A 164 -9.68 3.89 -5.90
N PHE A 165 -9.31 2.71 -5.41
CA PHE A 165 -8.02 2.09 -5.69
C PHE A 165 -8.21 0.65 -6.16
N GLU A 166 -7.48 0.27 -7.20
CA GLU A 166 -7.34 -1.10 -7.66
C GLU A 166 -5.85 -1.45 -7.70
N VAL A 167 -5.48 -2.55 -7.06
CA VAL A 167 -4.11 -3.04 -6.92
C VAL A 167 -3.88 -4.16 -7.93
N GLU A 168 -3.19 -3.83 -9.02
CA GLU A 168 -3.07 -4.67 -10.22
C GLU A 168 -1.71 -5.37 -10.29
N HIS A 169 -1.70 -6.70 -10.13
CA HIS A 169 -0.48 -7.52 -10.13
C HIS A 169 -0.29 -8.39 -11.37
N SER A 170 -1.33 -9.12 -11.76
CA SER A 170 -1.37 -9.98 -12.96
C SER A 170 -2.67 -9.83 -13.77
N THR A 171 -3.67 -9.17 -13.19
CA THR A 171 -5.00 -8.93 -13.76
C THR A 171 -5.02 -7.89 -14.88
N ASN A 172 -6.11 -7.88 -15.63
CA ASN A 172 -6.32 -7.01 -16.79
C ASN A 172 -6.84 -5.65 -16.32
N PHE A 173 -6.06 -4.60 -16.53
CA PHE A 173 -6.42 -3.21 -16.24
C PHE A 173 -7.83 -2.83 -16.75
N LYS A 174 -8.32 -3.44 -17.83
CA LYS A 174 -9.69 -3.22 -18.33
C LYS A 174 -10.77 -3.46 -17.28
N ASN A 175 -10.64 -4.50 -16.44
CA ASN A 175 -11.64 -4.80 -15.42
C ASN A 175 -11.73 -3.67 -14.39
N SER A 176 -10.58 -3.20 -13.91
CA SER A 176 -10.48 -2.06 -13.00
C SER A 176 -11.03 -0.77 -13.61
N LEU A 177 -10.68 -0.50 -14.88
CA LEU A 177 -11.21 0.66 -15.60
C LEU A 177 -12.72 0.60 -15.81
N ASN A 178 -13.28 -0.59 -16.06
CA ASN A 178 -14.73 -0.77 -16.19
C ASN A 178 -15.45 -0.51 -14.85
N LYS A 179 -14.86 -0.90 -13.71
CA LYS A 179 -15.41 -0.53 -12.39
C LYS A 179 -15.35 0.98 -12.16
N PHE A 180 -14.27 1.64 -12.60
CA PHE A 180 -14.12 3.10 -12.47
C PHE A 180 -15.13 3.88 -13.33
N PHE A 181 -15.57 3.32 -14.45
CA PHE A 181 -16.60 3.92 -15.29
C PHE A 181 -17.93 4.13 -14.57
N GLU A 182 -18.27 3.26 -13.62
CA GLU A 182 -19.46 3.41 -12.77
C GLU A 182 -19.44 4.68 -11.91
N LEU A 183 -18.26 5.32 -11.77
CA LEU A 183 -18.03 6.52 -10.96
C LEU A 183 -17.75 7.76 -11.82
N ILE A 184 -18.05 7.72 -13.12
CA ILE A 184 -17.78 8.84 -14.04
C ILE A 184 -18.54 10.11 -13.65
N ASP A 185 -19.76 9.99 -13.11
CA ASP A 185 -20.58 11.14 -12.71
C ASP A 185 -20.19 11.73 -11.34
N PHE A 186 -19.22 11.14 -10.65
CA PHE A 186 -18.75 11.59 -9.33
C PHE A 186 -17.42 12.33 -9.44
N TYR A 187 -17.14 13.25 -8.53
CA TYR A 187 -15.80 13.86 -8.41
C TYR A 187 -14.85 12.96 -7.59
N THR A 188 -14.64 11.74 -8.08
CA THR A 188 -13.83 10.70 -7.43
C THR A 188 -12.49 10.54 -8.13
N LYS A 189 -11.41 10.42 -7.36
CA LYS A 189 -10.07 10.08 -7.85
C LYS A 189 -10.00 8.57 -8.12
N MET A 190 -9.58 8.20 -9.31
CA MET A 190 -9.50 6.80 -9.74
C MET A 190 -8.03 6.41 -9.82
N VAL A 191 -7.59 5.43 -9.05
CA VAL A 191 -6.16 5.13 -8.90
C VAL A 191 -5.89 3.65 -9.17
N ILE A 192 -5.05 3.38 -10.17
CA ILE A 192 -4.45 2.07 -10.39
C ILE A 192 -3.11 2.04 -9.66
N VAL A 193 -2.95 1.10 -8.75
CA VAL A 193 -1.68 0.85 -8.06
C VAL A 193 -1.06 -0.42 -8.63
N SER A 194 0.16 -0.34 -9.16
CA SER A 194 0.77 -1.48 -9.88
C SER A 194 2.30 -1.39 -9.90
N ASP A 195 2.97 -2.47 -10.32
CA ASP A 195 4.41 -2.43 -10.60
C ASP A 195 4.72 -1.42 -11.73
N LYS A 196 5.78 -0.62 -11.55
CA LYS A 196 6.22 0.40 -12.50
C LYS A 196 6.46 -0.14 -13.92
N GLN A 197 6.90 -1.39 -14.06
CA GLN A 197 7.13 -2.04 -15.35
C GLN A 197 5.84 -2.17 -16.17
N ARG A 198 4.67 -2.22 -15.51
CA ARG A 198 3.36 -2.33 -16.16
C ARG A 198 2.79 -0.99 -16.64
N ARG A 199 3.47 0.13 -16.40
CA ARG A 199 3.02 1.46 -16.81
C ARG A 199 2.72 1.55 -18.32
N ARG A 200 3.60 1.00 -19.17
CA ARG A 200 3.38 1.00 -20.63
C ARG A 200 2.14 0.21 -21.04
N GLN A 201 1.89 -0.92 -20.38
CA GLN A 201 0.69 -1.74 -20.61
C GLN A 201 -0.58 -0.98 -20.20
N PHE A 202 -0.56 -0.34 -19.03
CA PHE A 202 -1.65 0.54 -18.57
C PHE A 202 -1.90 1.67 -19.58
N GLU A 203 -0.86 2.38 -19.99
CA GLU A 203 -0.93 3.50 -20.94
C GLU A 203 -1.53 3.05 -22.28
N SER A 204 -1.14 1.88 -22.80
CA SER A 204 -1.73 1.32 -24.02
C SER A 204 -3.24 1.09 -23.90
N ILE A 205 -3.70 0.60 -22.75
CA ILE A 205 -5.12 0.30 -22.51
C ILE A 205 -5.93 1.58 -22.30
N ILE A 206 -5.52 2.46 -21.39
CA ILE A 206 -6.26 3.69 -21.05
C ILE A 206 -6.34 4.67 -22.23
N ASN A 207 -5.42 4.57 -23.20
CA ASN A 207 -5.45 5.36 -24.43
C ASN A 207 -6.46 4.85 -25.48
N SER A 208 -7.08 3.69 -25.26
CA SER A 208 -8.15 3.21 -26.13
C SER A 208 -9.35 4.16 -26.11
N THR A 209 -10.03 4.30 -27.26
CA THR A 209 -11.18 5.21 -27.43
C THR A 209 -12.31 4.93 -26.45
N ILE A 210 -12.49 3.68 -26.05
CA ILE A 210 -13.53 3.28 -25.08
C ILE A 210 -13.32 3.91 -23.69
N TYR A 211 -12.09 4.32 -23.34
CA TYR A 211 -11.76 4.93 -22.04
C TYR A 211 -11.61 6.46 -22.10
N ARG A 212 -11.99 7.09 -23.22
CA ARG A 212 -11.74 8.53 -23.49
C ARG A 212 -12.22 9.43 -22.35
N GLU A 213 -13.36 9.14 -21.73
CA GLU A 213 -13.98 10.01 -20.74
C GLU A 213 -13.30 9.95 -19.36
N ILE A 214 -12.71 8.80 -19.01
CA ILE A 214 -12.02 8.62 -17.72
C ILE A 214 -10.49 8.73 -17.84
N LYS A 215 -9.93 8.67 -19.05
CA LYS A 215 -8.47 8.62 -19.29
C LYS A 215 -7.67 9.65 -18.49
N ASN A 216 -8.12 10.90 -18.46
CA ASN A 216 -7.41 11.99 -17.77
C ASN A 216 -7.69 12.03 -16.26
N ARG A 217 -8.56 11.16 -15.76
CA ARG A 217 -9.00 11.06 -14.36
C ARG A 217 -8.39 9.86 -13.64
N VAL A 218 -7.90 8.87 -14.39
CA VAL A 218 -7.25 7.68 -13.84
C VAL A 218 -5.75 7.94 -13.63
N ILE A 219 -5.30 7.77 -12.40
CA ILE A 219 -3.91 7.94 -11.97
C ILE A 219 -3.25 6.57 -11.90
N PHE A 220 -2.08 6.42 -12.50
CA PHE A 220 -1.21 5.26 -12.27
C PHE A 220 -0.18 5.59 -11.19
N TYR A 221 -0.23 4.86 -10.08
CA TYR A 221 0.65 5.01 -8.94
C TYR A 221 1.50 3.75 -8.76
N ASP A 222 2.82 3.86 -8.82
CA ASP A 222 3.67 2.68 -8.65
C ASP A 222 3.92 2.36 -7.17
N TYR A 223 4.28 1.10 -6.89
CA TYR A 223 4.56 0.62 -5.54
C TYR A 223 5.67 1.38 -4.82
N GLU A 224 6.72 1.84 -5.53
CA GLU A 224 7.81 2.56 -4.89
C GLU A 224 7.37 3.96 -4.47
N SER A 225 6.59 4.62 -5.32
CA SER A 225 5.95 5.89 -4.98
C SER A 225 4.99 5.75 -3.79
N LEU A 226 4.20 4.67 -3.74
CA LEU A 226 3.25 4.39 -2.64
C LEU A 226 3.98 4.28 -1.32
N GLU A 227 5.04 3.49 -1.30
CA GLU A 227 5.83 3.24 -0.10
C GLU A 227 6.64 4.46 0.33
N LYS A 228 7.13 5.24 -0.64
CA LYS A 228 7.78 6.51 -0.34
C LYS A 228 6.84 7.45 0.40
N TYR A 229 5.59 7.56 -0.05
CA TYR A 229 4.56 8.34 0.64
C TYR A 229 4.25 7.75 2.02
N TYR A 230 3.89 6.46 2.07
CA TYR A 230 3.49 5.77 3.31
C TYR A 230 4.55 5.85 4.41
N SER A 231 5.83 5.76 4.02
CA SER A 231 6.93 5.87 4.98
C SER A 231 7.06 7.26 5.59
N ASN A 232 6.68 8.34 4.89
CA ASN A 232 6.81 9.70 5.39
C ASN A 232 5.66 10.61 4.92
N PRO A 233 4.43 10.38 5.38
CA PRO A 233 3.23 11.02 4.82
C PRO A 233 3.24 12.53 5.02
N PHE A 234 3.83 13.03 6.11
CA PHE A 234 3.88 14.46 6.45
C PHE A 234 4.90 15.27 5.63
N GLN A 235 5.78 14.62 4.85
CA GLN A 235 6.69 15.32 3.95
C GLN A 235 6.01 15.77 2.66
N PHE A 236 4.90 15.15 2.29
CA PHE A 236 4.20 15.40 1.04
C PHE A 236 2.92 16.20 1.32
N LYS A 237 2.70 17.28 0.56
CA LYS A 237 1.50 18.12 0.72
C LYS A 237 0.19 17.33 0.53
N HIS A 238 0.17 16.40 -0.43
CA HIS A 238 -0.96 15.53 -0.73
C HIS A 238 -0.46 14.18 -1.29
N PHE A 239 -1.21 13.11 -1.05
CA PHE A 239 -0.92 11.77 -1.60
C PHE A 239 -1.33 11.65 -3.07
N ILE A 240 -2.55 12.09 -3.37
CA ILE A 240 -3.21 12.15 -4.68
C ILE A 240 -4.16 13.34 -4.70
#